data_AF-A0A4R0R073-F1
#
_entry.id   AF-A0A4R0R073-F1
#
_cell.length_a   1.000
_cell.length_b   1.000
_cell.length_c   1.000
_cell.angle_alpha   90.00
_cell.angle_beta   90.00
_cell.angle_gamma   90.00
#
_symmetry.space_group_name_H-M   'P 1'
#
loop_
_entity.id
_entity.type
_entity.pdbx_description
1 polymer ?
#
loop_
_entity_poly.entity_id
_entity_poly.type
_entity_poly.pdbx_seq_one_letter_code
_entity_poly.pdbx_strand_id
1 'polypeptide(L)'
;MSTRRVAYYYDPDVGAFTYGLGHPMKPQRMRITHELVSAYGMLDHMQVLRAKRASAEEMTRFHTDEYIHFLSRVVPETAEELTFHGTRFLMGDDNPPFEGVFEFCSLSAGGSIGVCLLVPRLISPSLAILSYRAYPPTEAGQRLASGSTDIAINWAGGLHHAKKREASGFCYINDIVLGILELLRVFPRVLYIDIDCHHGDGVEEAFYTTDRVMTCSFHKFGEYFPGTGTQDDRGRGTGKGYAVNVPFKDGLTDDALKSVFEPVITKIMEVFQPSAIVLQCGADSLAGDKLGCFNITMQGHASCVQFVRKLNVPLMILGGGGYTVKNVARTWAFETACALGLEDTIDPNLPWHEYFEWFGPRYRLEVVANNMEDLNVKEKSLDKVREAALRQLGELKPAPSVGMHDVPSETVGDHLGFRHKESKKIDDLDERLAQHMRYIYNLQDSSTSSESELDSDSDQSTSSRLVSRSSQRQRARNGRKRMSIATNQIFDVAEYLPASKASRRRFFASEGARWDEQLRRVVVARNGELEGIAVNGKFSGLGLNDENGIEETAEEEEIMDVEDDEDDLR
;
A
#
# COMPACT_ATOMS: atom_id res chain seq x y z
N MET A 1 9.51 32.02 -6.26
CA MET A 1 10.20 30.71 -6.15
C MET A 1 10.78 30.35 -7.51
N SER A 2 11.74 29.42 -7.60
CA SER A 2 12.18 28.91 -8.91
C SER A 2 11.03 28.13 -9.56
N THR A 3 10.73 28.40 -10.82
CA THR A 3 9.74 27.65 -11.59
C THR A 3 10.33 26.28 -11.95
N ARG A 4 9.91 25.24 -11.22
CA ARG A 4 10.27 23.86 -11.49
C ARG A 4 9.50 23.36 -12.72
N ARG A 5 10.19 22.67 -13.62
CA ARG A 5 9.56 22.04 -14.80
C ARG A 5 8.77 20.82 -14.32
N VAL A 6 7.52 20.72 -14.76
CA VAL A 6 6.61 19.64 -14.39
C VAL A 6 6.28 18.83 -15.65
N ALA A 7 6.35 17.51 -15.53
CA ALA A 7 5.81 16.56 -16.50
C ALA A 7 4.61 15.84 -15.87
N TYR A 8 3.57 15.61 -16.65
CA TYR A 8 2.31 15.04 -16.16
C TYR A 8 1.85 13.91 -17.07
N TYR A 9 1.75 12.71 -16.51
CA TYR A 9 1.35 11.52 -17.23
C TYR A 9 -0.14 11.26 -17.10
N TYR A 10 -0.79 11.09 -18.26
CA TYR A 10 -2.19 10.69 -18.34
C TYR A 10 -2.43 9.85 -19.59
N ASP A 11 -3.28 8.83 -19.45
CA ASP A 11 -3.83 8.07 -20.55
C ASP A 11 -5.36 8.07 -20.43
N PRO A 12 -6.12 8.52 -21.45
CA PRO A 12 -7.59 8.54 -21.41
C PRO A 12 -8.23 7.19 -21.08
N ASP A 13 -7.57 6.08 -21.42
CA ASP A 13 -8.08 4.72 -21.20
C ASP A 13 -8.20 4.40 -19.69
N VAL A 14 -7.37 5.02 -18.83
CA VAL A 14 -7.30 4.66 -17.40
C VAL A 14 -8.64 4.83 -16.66
N GLY A 15 -9.46 5.79 -17.09
CA GLY A 15 -10.77 6.06 -16.50
C GLY A 15 -11.87 5.08 -16.90
N ALA A 16 -11.63 4.21 -17.89
CA ALA A 16 -12.61 3.25 -18.41
C ALA A 16 -12.62 1.91 -17.66
N PHE A 17 -11.52 1.55 -16.99
CA PHE A 17 -11.42 0.28 -16.25
C PHE A 17 -12.30 0.28 -15.00
N THR A 18 -12.85 -0.90 -14.67
CA THR A 18 -13.74 -1.09 -13.52
C THR A 18 -13.37 -2.35 -12.75
N TYR A 19 -13.18 -2.21 -11.43
CA TYR A 19 -13.02 -3.32 -10.49
C TYR A 19 -14.37 -4.02 -10.18
N GLY A 20 -15.40 -3.81 -11.01
CA GLY A 20 -16.73 -4.37 -10.82
C GLY A 20 -17.70 -3.51 -10.00
N LEU A 21 -18.91 -4.03 -9.86
CA LEU A 21 -20.03 -3.40 -9.17
C LEU A 21 -19.81 -3.42 -7.65
N GLY A 22 -20.05 -2.30 -6.97
CA GLY A 22 -19.92 -2.19 -5.51
C GLY A 22 -18.48 -2.00 -4.98
N HIS A 23 -17.46 -2.46 -5.71
CA HIS A 23 -16.06 -2.34 -5.30
C HIS A 23 -15.64 -0.87 -5.01
N PRO A 24 -14.85 -0.56 -3.96
CA PRO A 24 -14.53 0.82 -3.57
C PRO A 24 -13.56 1.52 -4.54
N MET A 25 -12.55 0.82 -5.07
CA MET A 25 -11.65 1.38 -6.09
C MET A 25 -12.40 1.73 -7.38
N LYS A 26 -12.20 2.96 -7.87
CA LYS A 26 -12.82 3.51 -9.09
C LYS A 26 -11.79 4.29 -9.92
N PRO A 27 -11.16 3.66 -10.93
CA PRO A 27 -10.19 4.32 -11.83
C PRO A 27 -10.70 5.60 -12.51
N GLN A 28 -12.03 5.75 -12.66
CA GLN A 28 -12.67 7.00 -13.09
C GLN A 28 -12.19 8.26 -12.34
N ARG A 29 -11.74 8.14 -11.08
CA ARG A 29 -11.17 9.26 -10.30
C ARG A 29 -9.96 9.92 -10.99
N MET A 30 -9.12 9.15 -11.70
CA MET A 30 -8.00 9.70 -12.47
C MET A 30 -8.49 10.60 -13.62
N ARG A 31 -9.55 10.19 -14.34
CA ARG A 31 -10.17 11.01 -15.41
C ARG A 31 -10.80 12.28 -14.85
N ILE A 32 -11.54 12.19 -13.74
CA ILE A 32 -12.16 13.38 -13.12
C ILE A 32 -11.09 14.37 -12.63
N THR A 33 -9.95 13.86 -12.12
CA THR A 33 -8.78 14.69 -11.80
C THR A 33 -8.23 15.38 -13.05
N HIS A 34 -8.07 14.65 -14.16
CA HIS A 34 -7.59 15.23 -15.42
C HIS A 34 -8.51 16.34 -15.95
N GLU A 35 -9.84 16.14 -15.91
CA GLU A 35 -10.81 17.17 -16.31
C GLU A 35 -10.71 18.44 -15.43
N LEU A 36 -10.49 18.30 -14.12
CA LEU A 36 -10.26 19.46 -13.25
C LEU A 36 -8.94 20.18 -13.59
N VAL A 37 -7.85 19.43 -13.76
CA VAL A 37 -6.54 19.97 -14.14
C VAL A 37 -6.62 20.72 -15.48
N SER A 38 -7.39 20.20 -16.43
CA SER A 38 -7.71 20.84 -17.72
C SER A 38 -8.54 22.12 -17.54
N ALA A 39 -9.64 22.06 -16.79
CA ALA A 39 -10.55 23.18 -16.60
C ALA A 39 -9.95 24.36 -15.81
N TYR A 40 -8.94 24.10 -14.98
CA TYR A 40 -8.12 25.13 -14.33
C TYR A 40 -6.98 25.69 -15.20
N GLY A 41 -6.84 25.24 -16.46
CA GLY A 41 -5.79 25.69 -17.38
C GLY A 41 -4.37 25.20 -17.05
N MET A 42 -4.23 24.25 -16.12
CA MET A 42 -2.91 23.81 -15.63
C MET A 42 -2.10 23.01 -16.66
N LEU A 43 -2.76 22.42 -17.67
CA LEU A 43 -2.09 21.67 -18.74
C LEU A 43 -1.08 22.52 -19.52
N ASP A 44 -1.36 23.81 -19.73
CA ASP A 44 -0.48 24.74 -20.48
C ASP A 44 0.82 25.07 -19.72
N HIS A 45 0.87 24.76 -18.42
CA HIS A 45 2.02 25.01 -17.55
C HIS A 45 2.94 23.80 -17.35
N MET A 46 2.63 22.64 -17.99
CA MET A 46 3.41 21.40 -17.84
C MET A 46 3.51 20.58 -19.13
N GLN A 47 4.50 19.69 -19.18
CA GLN A 47 4.62 18.74 -20.28
C GLN A 47 3.66 17.57 -20.06
N VAL A 48 2.49 17.61 -20.72
CA VAL A 48 1.54 16.49 -20.74
C VAL A 48 2.10 15.36 -21.61
N LEU A 49 2.13 14.14 -21.05
CA LEU A 49 2.70 12.95 -21.68
C LEU A 49 1.73 11.78 -21.60
N ARG A 50 1.64 11.00 -22.68
CA ARG A 50 0.96 9.70 -22.68
C ARG A 50 1.96 8.63 -22.28
N ALA A 51 1.62 7.83 -21.26
CA ALA A 51 2.44 6.71 -20.84
C ALA A 51 2.56 5.67 -21.96
N LYS A 52 3.77 5.19 -22.25
CA LYS A 52 3.93 3.93 -22.98
C LYS A 52 3.53 2.82 -22.01
N ARG A 53 2.58 1.96 -22.39
CA ARG A 53 2.21 0.76 -21.61
C ARG A 53 3.46 -0.07 -21.30
N ALA A 54 3.66 -0.40 -20.03
CA ALA A 54 4.75 -1.26 -19.58
C ALA A 54 4.59 -2.67 -20.16
N SER A 55 5.69 -3.21 -20.70
CA SER A 55 5.77 -4.60 -21.14
C SER A 55 5.84 -5.57 -19.96
N ALA A 56 5.53 -6.84 -20.22
CA ALA A 56 5.72 -7.91 -19.24
C ALA A 56 7.18 -7.97 -18.74
N GLU A 57 8.17 -7.82 -19.64
CA GLU A 57 9.60 -7.77 -19.32
C GLU A 57 9.97 -6.59 -18.39
N GLU A 58 9.31 -5.44 -18.53
CA GLU A 58 9.50 -4.32 -17.61
C GLU A 58 8.91 -4.60 -16.22
N MET A 59 7.77 -5.31 -16.15
CA MET A 59 7.14 -5.69 -14.88
C MET A 59 7.92 -6.80 -14.14
N THR A 60 8.52 -7.76 -14.85
CA THR A 60 9.27 -8.87 -14.23
C THR A 60 10.62 -8.47 -13.65
N ARG A 61 11.04 -7.21 -13.82
CA ARG A 61 12.18 -6.63 -13.08
C ARG A 61 12.00 -6.66 -11.56
N PHE A 62 10.75 -6.64 -11.08
CA PHE A 62 10.41 -6.86 -9.68
C PHE A 62 9.58 -8.12 -9.48
N HIS A 63 8.46 -8.24 -10.19
CA HIS A 63 7.50 -9.34 -10.06
C HIS A 63 8.04 -10.64 -10.66
N THR A 64 7.55 -11.80 -10.22
CA THR A 64 7.92 -13.07 -10.88
C THR A 64 7.24 -13.24 -12.24
N ASP A 65 7.95 -13.83 -13.21
CA ASP A 65 7.44 -14.13 -14.55
C ASP A 65 6.10 -14.88 -14.54
N GLU A 66 5.96 -15.84 -13.62
CA GLU A 66 4.74 -16.62 -13.45
C GLU A 66 3.53 -15.76 -13.04
N TYR A 67 3.72 -14.78 -12.15
CA TYR A 67 2.66 -13.86 -11.72
C TYR A 67 2.27 -12.88 -12.83
N ILE A 68 3.25 -12.40 -13.61
CA ILE A 68 3.00 -11.52 -14.77
C ILE A 68 2.29 -12.29 -15.89
N HIS A 69 2.69 -13.54 -16.15
CA HIS A 69 2.02 -14.42 -17.11
C HIS A 69 0.57 -14.71 -16.67
N PHE A 70 0.34 -14.95 -15.38
CA PHE A 70 -1.01 -15.04 -14.81
C PHE A 70 -1.83 -13.78 -15.06
N LEU A 71 -1.32 -12.59 -14.70
CA LEU A 71 -2.05 -11.33 -14.89
C LEU A 71 -2.36 -11.06 -16.37
N SER A 72 -1.48 -11.42 -17.30
CA SER A 72 -1.72 -11.27 -18.75
C SER A 72 -2.79 -12.20 -19.34
N ARG A 73 -3.31 -13.15 -18.55
CA ARG A 73 -4.28 -14.16 -18.99
C ARG A 73 -5.57 -14.18 -18.17
N VAL A 74 -5.55 -13.67 -16.94
CA VAL A 74 -6.69 -13.79 -16.04
C VAL A 74 -7.84 -12.87 -16.46
N VAL A 75 -8.96 -13.50 -16.79
CA VAL A 75 -10.29 -12.89 -16.94
C VAL A 75 -11.26 -13.54 -15.94
N PRO A 76 -12.39 -12.90 -15.58
CA PRO A 76 -13.33 -13.39 -14.55
C PRO A 76 -13.71 -14.87 -14.71
N GLU A 77 -13.90 -15.33 -15.95
CA GLU A 77 -14.29 -16.69 -16.31
C GLU A 77 -13.20 -17.73 -15.99
N THR A 78 -11.93 -17.34 -16.14
CA THR A 78 -10.75 -18.21 -15.94
C THR A 78 -10.16 -18.13 -14.53
N ALA A 79 -10.63 -17.17 -13.72
CA ALA A 79 -9.95 -16.78 -12.50
C ALA A 79 -9.97 -17.88 -11.43
N GLU A 80 -11.04 -18.68 -11.33
CA GLU A 80 -11.12 -19.77 -10.36
C GLU A 80 -10.03 -20.84 -10.63
N GLU A 81 -9.84 -21.23 -11.88
CA GLU A 81 -8.82 -22.20 -12.28
C GLU A 81 -7.40 -21.62 -12.13
N LEU A 82 -7.16 -20.42 -12.68
CA LEU A 82 -5.83 -19.80 -12.72
C LEU A 82 -5.30 -19.37 -11.34
N THR A 83 -6.19 -19.15 -10.36
CA THR A 83 -5.81 -18.85 -8.95
C THR A 83 -5.78 -20.09 -8.06
N PHE A 84 -6.05 -21.29 -8.62
CA PHE A 84 -6.25 -22.54 -7.88
C PHE A 84 -7.28 -22.34 -6.74
N HIS A 85 -8.51 -21.98 -7.11
CA HIS A 85 -9.63 -21.62 -6.23
C HIS A 85 -9.28 -20.55 -5.19
N GLY A 86 -8.66 -19.44 -5.62
CA GLY A 86 -8.34 -18.29 -4.76
C GLY A 86 -7.22 -18.52 -3.74
N THR A 87 -6.36 -19.52 -3.96
CA THR A 87 -5.21 -19.82 -3.08
C THR A 87 -3.89 -19.20 -3.56
N ARG A 88 -3.89 -18.59 -4.76
CA ARG A 88 -2.70 -18.05 -5.41
C ARG A 88 -2.99 -16.78 -6.18
N PHE A 89 -2.01 -15.86 -6.20
CA PHE A 89 -1.97 -14.61 -6.96
C PHE A 89 -3.02 -13.55 -6.59
N LEU A 90 -4.32 -13.87 -6.59
CA LEU A 90 -5.39 -12.99 -6.13
C LEU A 90 -5.85 -13.49 -4.76
N MET A 91 -5.14 -13.05 -3.71
CA MET A 91 -5.40 -13.51 -2.36
C MET A 91 -6.54 -12.71 -1.72
N GLY A 92 -7.59 -13.42 -1.30
CA GLY A 92 -8.79 -12.82 -0.72
C GLY A 92 -9.74 -12.20 -1.76
N ASP A 93 -10.84 -11.62 -1.28
CA ASP A 93 -11.92 -11.12 -2.14
C ASP A 93 -11.68 -9.68 -2.64
N ASP A 94 -10.66 -9.00 -2.12
CA ASP A 94 -10.38 -7.58 -2.36
C ASP A 94 -9.71 -7.29 -3.71
N ASN A 95 -9.18 -8.29 -4.41
CA ASN A 95 -8.50 -8.10 -5.70
C ASN A 95 -9.25 -8.84 -6.82
N PRO A 96 -10.42 -8.34 -7.25
CA PRO A 96 -11.27 -9.05 -8.18
C PRO A 96 -10.64 -9.17 -9.58
N PRO A 97 -10.73 -10.32 -10.25
CA PRO A 97 -10.44 -10.39 -11.67
C PRO A 97 -11.40 -9.49 -12.46
N PHE A 98 -10.89 -8.74 -13.43
CA PHE A 98 -11.71 -7.95 -14.35
C PHE A 98 -11.07 -7.90 -15.74
N GLU A 99 -11.91 -7.74 -16.76
CA GLU A 99 -11.47 -7.62 -18.15
C GLU A 99 -10.55 -6.41 -18.31
N GLY A 100 -9.32 -6.63 -18.79
CA GLY A 100 -8.32 -5.57 -18.95
C GLY A 100 -7.45 -5.30 -17.71
N VAL A 101 -7.38 -6.21 -16.74
CA VAL A 101 -6.53 -6.02 -15.53
C VAL A 101 -5.05 -5.80 -15.89
N PHE A 102 -4.51 -6.53 -16.87
CA PHE A 102 -3.13 -6.37 -17.32
C PHE A 102 -2.92 -5.00 -18.00
N GLU A 103 -3.86 -4.57 -18.82
CA GLU A 103 -3.86 -3.29 -19.52
C GLU A 103 -3.87 -2.13 -18.53
N PHE A 104 -4.76 -2.16 -17.52
CA PHE A 104 -4.78 -1.20 -16.41
C PHE A 104 -3.43 -1.12 -15.69
N CYS A 105 -2.86 -2.28 -15.34
CA CYS A 105 -1.55 -2.35 -14.70
C CYS A 105 -0.42 -1.81 -15.60
N SER A 106 -0.48 -2.08 -16.91
CA SER A 106 0.51 -1.62 -17.89
C SER A 106 0.52 -0.11 -18.06
N LEU A 107 -0.64 0.55 -17.94
CA LEU A 107 -0.77 2.01 -17.95
C LEU A 107 -0.19 2.63 -16.68
N SER A 108 -0.55 2.09 -15.52
CA SER A 108 -0.06 2.53 -14.20
C SER A 108 1.47 2.42 -14.09
N ALA A 109 2.01 1.22 -14.33
CA ALA A 109 3.45 0.94 -14.32
C ALA A 109 4.20 1.70 -15.43
N GLY A 110 3.61 1.81 -16.63
CA GLY A 110 4.20 2.53 -17.75
C GLY A 110 4.37 4.02 -17.48
N GLY A 111 3.41 4.64 -16.79
CA GLY A 111 3.51 6.02 -16.32
C GLY A 111 4.66 6.18 -15.33
N SER A 112 4.71 5.34 -14.30
CA SER A 112 5.73 5.43 -13.24
C SER A 112 7.15 5.15 -13.75
N ILE A 113 7.34 4.17 -14.65
CA ILE A 113 8.65 3.93 -15.31
C ILE A 113 9.02 5.09 -16.25
N GLY A 114 8.06 5.58 -17.06
CA GLY A 114 8.29 6.69 -18.00
C GLY A 114 8.65 8.00 -17.31
N VAL A 115 8.06 8.26 -16.14
CA VAL A 115 8.42 9.38 -15.25
C VAL A 115 9.92 9.36 -14.93
N CYS A 116 10.46 8.21 -14.48
CA CYS A 116 11.82 8.10 -13.98
C CYS A 116 12.90 8.42 -15.02
N LEU A 117 12.60 8.23 -16.31
CA LEU A 117 13.54 8.53 -17.39
C LEU A 117 13.81 10.04 -17.53
N LEU A 118 12.78 10.88 -17.37
CA LEU A 118 12.83 12.35 -17.60
C LEU A 118 13.70 13.12 -16.61
N VAL A 119 13.99 12.51 -15.47
CA VAL A 119 14.62 13.13 -14.32
C VAL A 119 16.12 13.38 -14.59
N PRO A 120 16.73 14.49 -14.15
CA PRO A 120 18.08 14.85 -14.59
C PRO A 120 19.14 13.85 -14.14
N ARG A 121 19.78 13.21 -15.11
CA ARG A 121 21.02 12.47 -14.88
C ARG A 121 22.09 13.46 -14.44
N LEU A 122 22.63 13.26 -13.23
CA LEU A 122 23.77 14.02 -12.69
C LEU A 122 25.11 13.71 -13.39
N ILE A 123 25.06 13.09 -14.58
CA ILE A 123 26.21 12.65 -15.38
C ILE A 123 26.22 13.47 -16.67
N SER A 124 27.41 14.02 -16.99
CA SER A 124 27.66 14.89 -18.15
C SER A 124 27.00 14.39 -19.46
N PRO A 125 26.41 15.28 -20.29
CA PRO A 125 25.74 14.92 -21.54
C PRO A 125 26.56 14.00 -22.47
N SER A 126 27.89 14.12 -22.43
CA SER A 126 28.82 13.37 -23.28
C SER A 126 28.80 11.84 -23.06
N LEU A 127 28.37 11.34 -21.90
CA LEU A 127 28.29 9.89 -21.63
C LEU A 127 26.94 9.26 -21.98
N ALA A 128 25.87 10.04 -22.12
CA ALA A 128 24.51 9.52 -22.31
C ALA A 128 24.28 8.83 -23.69
N ILE A 129 25.14 9.10 -24.67
CA ILE A 129 25.00 8.64 -26.06
C ILE A 129 25.44 7.17 -26.25
N LEU A 130 26.24 6.61 -25.33
CA LEU A 130 26.92 5.32 -25.54
C LEU A 130 26.18 4.06 -25.06
N SER A 131 25.15 4.18 -24.21
CA SER A 131 24.49 3.00 -23.59
C SER A 131 23.21 2.51 -24.27
N TYR A 132 22.67 3.23 -25.26
CA TYR A 132 21.44 2.83 -25.98
C TYR A 132 21.76 2.23 -27.35
N ARG A 133 22.09 0.93 -27.37
CA ARG A 133 22.41 0.20 -28.62
C ARG A 133 21.63 -1.11 -28.84
N ALA A 134 20.62 -1.40 -28.00
CA ALA A 134 19.85 -2.65 -28.03
C ALA A 134 18.39 -2.53 -28.53
N TYR A 135 17.83 -1.32 -28.63
CA TYR A 135 16.46 -1.09 -29.15
C TYR A 135 16.43 0.11 -30.12
N PRO A 136 15.58 0.08 -31.16
CA PRO A 136 15.41 1.23 -32.07
C PRO A 136 14.83 2.42 -31.28
N PRO A 137 15.53 3.57 -31.21
CA PRO A 137 15.08 4.69 -30.41
C PRO A 137 13.91 5.39 -31.11
N THR A 138 12.74 5.39 -30.46
CA THR A 138 11.66 6.31 -30.82
C THR A 138 12.03 7.74 -30.39
N GLU A 139 11.48 8.75 -31.06
CA GLU A 139 11.78 10.16 -30.76
C GLU A 139 11.41 10.53 -29.30
N ALA A 140 10.38 9.88 -28.74
CA ALA A 140 10.07 9.93 -27.33
C ALA A 140 11.25 9.47 -26.46
N GLY A 141 11.85 8.31 -26.74
CA GLY A 141 12.99 7.76 -25.99
C GLY A 141 14.22 8.67 -25.95
N GLN A 142 14.48 9.43 -27.02
CA GLN A 142 15.59 10.39 -27.08
C GLN A 142 15.31 11.66 -26.26
N ARG A 143 14.06 12.12 -26.21
CA ARG A 143 13.66 13.25 -25.34
C ARG A 143 13.46 12.83 -23.88
N LEU A 144 13.13 11.55 -23.64
CA LEU A 144 12.90 10.97 -22.32
C LEU A 144 14.15 10.94 -21.45
N ALA A 145 15.37 10.81 -21.97
CA ALA A 145 16.58 10.61 -21.15
C ALA A 145 17.40 11.88 -20.82
N SER A 146 16.80 13.08 -20.96
CA SER A 146 17.54 14.35 -21.13
C SER A 146 17.64 15.26 -19.89
N GLY A 147 17.00 14.93 -18.77
CA GLY A 147 16.87 15.85 -17.63
C GLY A 147 15.94 17.03 -17.93
N SER A 148 14.87 16.76 -18.65
CA SER A 148 13.88 17.72 -19.14
C SER A 148 12.87 18.17 -18.09
N THR A 149 12.69 17.44 -16.99
CA THR A 149 11.74 17.78 -15.92
C THR A 149 12.39 17.79 -14.53
N ASP A 150 11.81 18.56 -13.61
CA ASP A 150 12.25 18.62 -12.20
C ASP A 150 11.26 17.94 -11.26
N ILE A 151 9.97 17.95 -11.63
CA ILE A 151 8.88 17.21 -10.99
C ILE A 151 8.17 16.37 -12.06
N ALA A 152 7.68 15.19 -11.71
CA ALA A 152 6.94 14.33 -12.62
C ALA A 152 5.76 13.66 -11.89
N ILE A 153 4.57 13.73 -12.48
CA ILE A 153 3.30 13.35 -11.84
C ILE A 153 2.67 12.17 -12.59
N ASN A 154 2.27 11.12 -11.86
CA ASN A 154 1.45 10.01 -12.37
C ASN A 154 0.35 9.63 -11.36
N TRP A 155 -0.82 10.27 -11.46
CA TRP A 155 -1.99 9.95 -10.62
C TRP A 155 -2.60 8.57 -10.87
N ALA A 156 -2.18 7.86 -11.94
CA ALA A 156 -2.56 6.47 -12.18
C ALA A 156 -1.68 5.44 -11.43
N GLY A 157 -0.53 5.88 -10.91
CA GLY A 157 0.37 5.09 -10.08
C GLY A 157 0.08 5.19 -8.58
N GLY A 158 0.99 4.66 -7.77
CA GLY A 158 0.91 4.69 -6.31
C GLY A 158 0.34 3.40 -5.69
N LEU A 159 0.37 2.27 -6.40
CA LEU A 159 -0.23 1.00 -5.99
C LEU A 159 0.71 0.24 -5.03
N HIS A 160 0.90 0.81 -3.83
CA HIS A 160 1.96 0.45 -2.88
C HIS A 160 1.83 -0.95 -2.23
N HIS A 161 0.65 -1.58 -2.21
CA HIS A 161 0.43 -2.86 -1.53
C HIS A 161 0.84 -4.10 -2.36
N ALA A 162 0.98 -3.95 -3.68
CA ALA A 162 1.28 -5.08 -4.56
C ALA A 162 2.62 -5.73 -4.20
N LYS A 163 2.61 -7.06 -4.08
CA LYS A 163 3.76 -7.86 -3.66
C LYS A 163 4.45 -8.50 -4.85
N LYS A 164 5.64 -9.09 -4.63
CA LYS A 164 6.45 -9.72 -5.68
C LYS A 164 5.75 -10.86 -6.45
N ARG A 165 4.76 -11.51 -5.82
CA ARG A 165 4.09 -12.73 -6.32
C ARG A 165 2.57 -12.74 -6.13
N GLU A 166 1.97 -11.66 -5.62
CA GLU A 166 0.54 -11.62 -5.29
C GLU A 166 0.00 -10.19 -5.26
N ALA A 167 -1.28 -10.07 -5.58
CA ALA A 167 -2.06 -8.84 -5.42
C ALA A 167 -2.50 -8.69 -3.96
N SER A 168 -2.57 -7.45 -3.49
CA SER A 168 -2.97 -7.10 -2.12
C SER A 168 -3.56 -5.69 -2.12
N GLY A 169 -4.58 -5.43 -1.30
CA GLY A 169 -5.15 -4.08 -1.12
C GLY A 169 -5.46 -3.32 -2.42
N PHE A 170 -6.24 -3.91 -3.32
CA PHE A 170 -6.57 -3.38 -4.66
C PHE A 170 -5.40 -3.23 -5.65
N CYS A 171 -4.19 -3.63 -5.26
CA CYS A 171 -2.95 -3.43 -6.02
C CYS A 171 -2.43 -4.76 -6.59
N TYR A 172 -2.34 -4.85 -7.93
CA TYR A 172 -1.79 -6.01 -8.64
C TYR A 172 -0.30 -5.82 -8.99
N ILE A 173 0.07 -4.65 -9.54
CA ILE A 173 1.46 -4.33 -9.90
C ILE A 173 1.95 -3.16 -9.05
N ASN A 174 3.10 -3.33 -8.42
CA ASN A 174 3.78 -2.27 -7.68
C ASN A 174 4.56 -1.36 -8.64
N ASP A 175 3.86 -0.37 -9.21
CA ASP A 175 4.43 0.62 -10.12
C ASP A 175 5.52 1.47 -9.45
N ILE A 176 5.40 1.67 -8.13
CA ILE A 176 6.33 2.43 -7.30
C ILE A 176 7.70 1.75 -7.25
N VAL A 177 7.73 0.45 -6.93
CA VAL A 177 8.98 -0.33 -6.88
C VAL A 177 9.65 -0.36 -8.25
N LEU A 178 8.88 -0.51 -9.34
CA LEU A 178 9.41 -0.46 -10.71
C LEU A 178 10.00 0.91 -11.06
N GLY A 179 9.36 2.00 -10.63
CA GLY A 179 9.89 3.37 -10.76
C GLY A 179 11.18 3.58 -9.96
N ILE A 180 11.19 3.20 -8.68
CA ILE A 180 12.38 3.29 -7.81
C ILE A 180 13.54 2.48 -8.39
N LEU A 181 13.30 1.28 -8.92
CA LEU A 181 14.33 0.48 -9.58
C LEU A 181 14.94 1.18 -10.80
N GLU A 182 14.18 1.94 -11.59
CA GLU A 182 14.72 2.74 -12.70
C GLU A 182 15.47 3.98 -12.18
N LEU A 183 14.96 4.66 -11.14
CA LEU A 183 15.69 5.76 -10.48
C LEU A 183 17.04 5.30 -9.92
N LEU A 184 17.12 4.12 -9.31
CA LEU A 184 18.35 3.55 -8.75
C LEU A 184 19.46 3.25 -9.79
N ARG A 185 19.18 3.38 -11.09
CA ARG A 185 20.19 3.31 -12.17
C ARG A 185 20.94 4.62 -12.36
N VAL A 186 20.40 5.72 -11.82
CA VAL A 186 20.92 7.09 -11.95
C VAL A 186 21.25 7.68 -10.58
N PHE A 187 20.40 7.43 -9.59
CA PHE A 187 20.45 8.02 -8.26
C PHE A 187 21.04 7.03 -7.24
N PRO A 188 22.13 7.39 -6.52
CA PRO A 188 22.71 6.50 -5.52
C PRO A 188 21.72 6.18 -4.39
N ARG A 189 20.94 7.18 -3.97
CA ARG A 189 19.93 7.08 -2.89
C ARG A 189 18.60 7.69 -3.30
N VAL A 190 17.51 6.95 -3.07
CA VAL A 190 16.13 7.36 -3.35
C VAL A 190 15.33 7.34 -2.04
N LEU A 191 14.63 8.41 -1.72
CA LEU A 191 13.70 8.45 -0.59
C LEU A 191 12.28 8.18 -1.10
N TYR A 192 11.59 7.22 -0.49
CA TYR A 192 10.16 7.00 -0.66
C TYR A 192 9.40 7.58 0.54
N ILE A 193 8.43 8.44 0.27
CA ILE A 193 7.52 9.04 1.25
C ILE A 193 6.10 8.60 0.90
N ASP A 194 5.37 8.12 1.91
CA ASP A 194 4.01 7.60 1.78
C ASP A 194 3.07 8.30 2.77
N ILE A 195 2.03 8.96 2.26
CA ILE A 195 0.99 9.67 3.05
C ILE A 195 -0.43 9.09 2.83
N ASP A 196 -0.51 7.86 2.30
CA ASP A 196 -1.74 7.06 2.30
C ASP A 196 -2.21 6.76 3.74
N CYS A 197 -3.51 6.48 3.93
CA CYS A 197 -3.98 6.06 5.24
C CYS A 197 -3.42 4.67 5.65
N HIS A 198 -3.04 3.85 4.68
CA HIS A 198 -2.52 2.50 4.88
C HIS A 198 -0.99 2.46 4.83
N HIS A 199 -0.37 1.51 5.55
CA HIS A 199 1.08 1.32 5.48
C HIS A 199 1.52 0.85 4.08
N GLY A 200 2.54 1.51 3.50
CA GLY A 200 3.15 1.21 2.19
C GLY A 200 3.97 -0.09 2.13
N ASP A 201 3.37 -1.17 2.60
CA ASP A 201 4.01 -2.43 2.96
C ASP A 201 4.64 -3.20 1.79
N GLY A 202 4.12 -3.07 0.56
CA GLY A 202 4.72 -3.68 -0.63
C GLY A 202 6.01 -2.98 -1.07
N VAL A 203 6.11 -1.66 -0.88
CA VAL A 203 7.33 -0.89 -1.16
C VAL A 203 8.36 -1.10 -0.06
N GLU A 204 7.94 -1.08 1.21
CA GLU A 204 8.80 -1.41 2.34
C GLU A 204 9.40 -2.82 2.20
N GLU A 205 8.58 -3.84 1.94
CA GLU A 205 9.06 -5.22 1.78
C GLU A 205 10.07 -5.37 0.63
N ALA A 206 9.84 -4.69 -0.49
CA ALA A 206 10.73 -4.72 -1.65
C ALA A 206 12.14 -4.17 -1.35
N PHE A 207 12.25 -3.20 -0.45
CA PHE A 207 13.51 -2.52 -0.13
C PHE A 207 14.02 -2.77 1.31
N TYR A 208 13.34 -3.62 2.09
CA TYR A 208 13.59 -3.89 3.52
C TYR A 208 15.02 -4.30 3.89
N THR A 209 15.84 -4.67 2.89
CA THR A 209 17.23 -5.13 3.06
C THR A 209 18.29 -4.24 2.42
N THR A 210 17.96 -3.09 1.83
CA THR A 210 18.92 -2.16 1.23
C THR A 210 19.00 -0.82 1.96
N ASP A 211 20.19 -0.22 1.94
CA ASP A 211 20.50 1.15 2.39
C ASP A 211 20.39 2.19 1.25
N ARG A 212 20.12 1.76 0.01
CA ARG A 212 19.97 2.65 -1.16
C ARG A 212 18.59 3.28 -1.28
N VAL A 213 17.59 2.70 -0.63
CA VAL A 213 16.23 3.23 -0.57
C VAL A 213 15.87 3.37 0.90
N MET A 214 15.35 4.55 1.27
CA MET A 214 14.72 4.74 2.57
C MET A 214 13.21 4.84 2.37
N THR A 215 12.43 4.06 3.11
CA THR A 215 10.96 4.15 3.12
C THR A 215 10.49 4.90 4.36
N CYS A 216 9.59 5.87 4.18
CA CYS A 216 8.99 6.65 5.26
C CYS A 216 7.48 6.68 5.08
N SER A 217 6.73 6.02 5.97
CA SER A 217 5.26 5.91 5.86
C SER A 217 4.53 6.50 7.07
N PHE A 218 3.50 7.29 6.79
CA PHE A 218 2.66 8.02 7.75
C PHE A 218 1.22 7.47 7.68
N HIS A 219 0.90 6.44 8.46
CA HIS A 219 -0.30 5.63 8.25
C HIS A 219 -1.06 5.34 9.55
N LYS A 220 -2.31 4.88 9.46
CA LYS A 220 -3.06 4.38 10.61
C LYS A 220 -2.52 3.01 11.05
N PHE A 221 -2.37 2.84 12.35
CA PHE A 221 -2.03 1.56 12.97
C PHE A 221 -3.03 1.16 14.06
N GLY A 222 -3.14 -0.15 14.32
CA GLY A 222 -4.10 -0.74 15.27
C GLY A 222 -5.43 -1.11 14.61
N GLU A 223 -5.71 -2.43 14.56
CA GLU A 223 -6.88 -3.05 13.92
C GLU A 223 -7.19 -2.49 12.52
N TYR A 224 -6.16 -2.32 11.69
CA TYR A 224 -6.25 -1.74 10.36
C TYR A 224 -5.41 -2.52 9.34
N PHE A 225 -5.81 -2.46 8.07
CA PHE A 225 -5.04 -3.03 6.96
C PHE A 225 -3.78 -2.19 6.69
N PRO A 226 -2.62 -2.77 6.32
CA PRO A 226 -2.33 -4.21 6.14
C PRO A 226 -1.94 -4.95 7.43
N GLY A 227 -1.83 -4.27 8.58
CA GLY A 227 -1.44 -4.85 9.87
C GLY A 227 0.08 -4.92 10.11
N THR A 228 0.88 -4.31 9.23
CA THR A 228 2.32 -4.07 9.37
C THR A 228 2.58 -2.56 9.60
N GLY A 229 3.84 -2.14 9.71
CA GLY A 229 4.19 -0.73 9.91
C GLY A 229 4.30 -0.33 11.38
N THR A 230 4.68 -1.28 12.25
CA THR A 230 4.97 -0.94 13.64
C THR A 230 6.17 0.00 13.72
N GLN A 231 6.27 0.78 14.80
CA GLN A 231 7.45 1.62 15.03
C GLN A 231 8.75 0.81 15.29
N ASP A 232 8.65 -0.51 15.48
CA ASP A 232 9.78 -1.43 15.59
C ASP A 232 10.18 -2.06 14.23
N ASP A 233 9.33 -1.96 13.19
CA ASP A 233 9.63 -2.37 11.83
C ASP A 233 10.60 -1.37 11.19
N ARG A 234 11.89 -1.68 11.32
CA ARG A 234 13.02 -0.80 10.97
C ARG A 234 13.96 -1.39 9.93
N GLY A 235 13.52 -2.34 9.11
CA GLY A 235 14.38 -2.98 8.10
C GLY A 235 15.36 -4.02 8.67
N ARG A 236 16.05 -4.75 7.79
CA ARG A 236 16.90 -5.90 8.14
C ARG A 236 18.23 -5.89 7.39
N GLY A 237 19.29 -6.38 8.04
CA GLY A 237 20.62 -6.44 7.44
C GLY A 237 21.14 -5.04 7.12
N THR A 238 21.57 -4.81 5.87
CA THR A 238 22.00 -3.50 5.35
C THR A 238 20.88 -2.45 5.37
N GLY A 239 19.62 -2.84 5.21
CA GLY A 239 18.47 -1.93 5.29
C GLY A 239 18.03 -1.58 6.72
N LYS A 240 18.74 -2.04 7.76
CA LYS A 240 18.37 -1.72 9.14
C LYS A 240 18.56 -0.23 9.45
N GLY A 241 17.47 0.42 9.85
CA GLY A 241 17.34 1.86 10.06
C GLY A 241 16.84 2.63 8.84
N TYR A 242 16.67 1.98 7.68
CA TYR A 242 16.21 2.61 6.43
C TYR A 242 14.71 2.41 6.14
N ALA A 243 14.00 1.70 7.02
CA ALA A 243 12.54 1.76 7.11
C ALA A 243 12.14 2.63 8.30
N VAL A 244 11.25 3.60 8.07
CA VAL A 244 10.80 4.61 9.03
C VAL A 244 9.28 4.60 9.07
N ASN A 245 8.72 4.07 10.14
CA ASN A 245 7.27 3.94 10.31
C ASN A 245 6.74 4.90 11.37
N VAL A 246 5.71 5.65 10.99
CA VAL A 246 5.06 6.69 11.81
C VAL A 246 3.59 6.31 12.01
N PRO A 247 3.28 5.42 12.97
CA PRO A 247 1.93 4.94 13.21
C PRO A 247 1.05 5.98 13.92
N PHE A 248 -0.14 6.24 13.36
CA PHE A 248 -1.17 7.11 13.92
C PHE A 248 -2.46 6.37 14.28
N LYS A 249 -3.32 7.07 15.00
CA LYS A 249 -4.69 6.70 15.37
C LYS A 249 -5.70 7.55 14.59
N ASP A 250 -6.96 7.15 14.69
CA ASP A 250 -8.11 7.76 14.04
C ASP A 250 -8.23 9.27 14.37
N GLY A 251 -8.81 10.01 13.43
CA GLY A 251 -9.09 11.44 13.59
C GLY A 251 -7.90 12.39 13.41
N LEU A 252 -6.76 11.90 12.91
CA LEU A 252 -5.56 12.71 12.66
C LEU A 252 -5.88 14.01 11.90
N THR A 253 -5.45 15.14 12.47
CA THR A 253 -5.69 16.50 11.96
C THR A 253 -4.49 17.08 11.20
N ASP A 254 -4.71 18.16 10.43
CA ASP A 254 -3.68 18.88 9.65
C ASP A 254 -2.48 19.30 10.50
N ASP A 255 -2.73 19.96 11.63
CA ASP A 255 -1.68 20.44 12.54
C ASP A 255 -0.92 19.28 13.19
N ALA A 256 -1.62 18.20 13.54
CA ALA A 256 -1.02 16.98 14.09
C ALA A 256 -0.10 16.31 13.07
N LEU A 257 -0.57 16.09 11.83
CA LEU A 257 0.24 15.57 10.73
C LEU A 257 1.49 16.43 10.51
N LYS A 258 1.31 17.75 10.36
CA LYS A 258 2.41 18.69 10.11
C LYS A 258 3.46 18.68 11.22
N SER A 259 3.02 18.61 12.48
CA SER A 259 3.91 18.58 13.67
C SER A 259 4.84 17.37 13.73
N VAL A 260 4.56 16.31 12.97
CA VAL A 260 5.39 15.10 12.88
C VAL A 260 6.06 15.00 11.51
N PHE A 261 5.36 15.30 10.41
CA PHE A 261 5.85 15.21 9.05
C PHE A 261 7.06 16.12 8.79
N GLU A 262 6.96 17.43 9.08
CA GLU A 262 8.06 18.36 8.77
C GLU A 262 9.35 18.02 9.55
N PRO A 263 9.32 17.72 10.88
CA PRO A 263 10.52 17.30 11.60
C PRO A 263 11.12 15.96 11.14
N VAL A 264 10.28 14.95 10.88
CA VAL A 264 10.76 13.61 10.46
C VAL A 264 11.39 13.68 9.08
N ILE A 265 10.74 14.31 8.09
CA ILE A 265 11.32 14.46 6.75
C ILE A 265 12.57 15.35 6.79
N THR A 266 12.59 16.43 7.58
CA THR A 266 13.81 17.23 7.76
C THR A 266 14.96 16.37 8.27
N LYS A 267 14.72 15.53 9.28
CA LYS A 267 15.77 14.68 9.84
C LYS A 267 16.26 13.60 8.87
N ILE A 268 15.36 13.05 8.07
CA ILE A 268 15.71 12.15 6.96
C ILE A 268 16.61 12.87 5.95
N MET A 269 16.28 14.10 5.56
CA MET A 269 17.08 14.87 4.60
C MET A 269 18.50 15.14 5.11
N GLU A 270 18.68 15.43 6.40
CA GLU A 270 20.00 15.60 7.02
C GLU A 270 20.86 14.33 6.98
N VAL A 271 20.26 13.18 7.33
CA VAL A 271 20.99 11.94 7.62
C VAL A 271 21.15 11.07 6.36
N PHE A 272 20.06 10.86 5.62
CA PHE A 272 20.00 10.01 4.44
C PHE A 272 20.46 10.74 3.17
N GLN A 273 20.27 12.06 3.09
CA GLN A 273 20.66 12.90 1.95
C GLN A 273 20.26 12.27 0.59
N PRO A 274 18.95 12.07 0.33
CA PRO A 274 18.48 11.45 -0.91
C PRO A 274 18.76 12.33 -2.13
N SER A 275 18.97 11.67 -3.26
CA SER A 275 19.24 12.33 -4.56
C SER A 275 18.02 12.37 -5.49
N ALA A 276 16.97 11.61 -5.17
CA ALA A 276 15.63 11.69 -5.75
C ALA A 276 14.60 11.33 -4.67
N ILE A 277 13.38 11.86 -4.79
CA ILE A 277 12.25 11.59 -3.90
C ILE A 277 11.08 11.03 -4.73
N VAL A 278 10.46 9.96 -4.23
CA VAL A 278 9.16 9.46 -4.69
C VAL A 278 8.15 9.71 -3.58
N LEU A 279 7.09 10.45 -3.87
CA LEU A 279 6.00 10.79 -2.94
C LEU A 279 4.71 10.14 -3.45
N GLN A 280 4.21 9.16 -2.70
CA GLN A 280 2.87 8.59 -2.88
C GLN A 280 1.88 9.51 -2.15
N CYS A 281 0.81 9.92 -2.83
CA CYS A 281 -0.20 10.88 -2.34
C CYS A 281 -1.58 10.20 -2.22
N GLY A 282 -1.66 9.17 -1.39
CA GLY A 282 -2.85 8.38 -1.11
C GLY A 282 -3.96 9.20 -0.47
N ALA A 283 -5.02 9.46 -1.24
CA ALA A 283 -6.07 10.40 -0.90
C ALA A 283 -7.21 9.81 -0.05
N ASP A 284 -7.01 8.64 0.58
CA ASP A 284 -7.90 8.10 1.61
C ASP A 284 -7.55 8.59 3.02
N SER A 285 -6.37 9.16 3.22
CA SER A 285 -6.01 9.94 4.40
C SER A 285 -6.87 11.20 4.59
N LEU A 286 -7.67 11.58 3.59
CA LEU A 286 -8.55 12.75 3.61
C LEU A 286 -9.82 12.57 4.47
N ALA A 287 -10.25 13.67 5.07
CA ALA A 287 -11.50 13.77 5.81
C ALA A 287 -12.71 13.35 4.95
N GLY A 288 -13.51 12.41 5.48
CA GLY A 288 -14.71 11.91 4.81
C GLY A 288 -14.44 11.00 3.61
N ASP A 289 -13.29 10.33 3.59
CA ASP A 289 -13.12 9.12 2.79
C ASP A 289 -14.09 7.99 3.23
N LYS A 290 -14.21 6.92 2.44
CA LYS A 290 -15.08 5.77 2.72
C LYS A 290 -14.40 4.65 3.50
N LEU A 291 -13.08 4.51 3.39
CA LEU A 291 -12.27 3.47 4.05
C LEU A 291 -11.26 4.07 5.03
N GLY A 292 -10.71 5.24 4.71
CA GLY A 292 -9.85 6.01 5.62
C GLY A 292 -10.63 6.62 6.80
N CYS A 293 -9.97 6.75 7.95
CA CYS A 293 -10.54 7.34 9.16
C CYS A 293 -9.64 8.43 9.79
N PHE A 294 -8.89 9.14 8.95
CA PHE A 294 -8.25 10.41 9.30
C PHE A 294 -9.18 11.60 9.03
N ASN A 295 -8.76 12.80 9.49
CA ASN A 295 -9.52 14.04 9.39
C ASN A 295 -8.72 15.16 8.69
N ILE A 296 -7.82 14.78 7.77
CA ILE A 296 -6.93 15.70 7.06
C ILE A 296 -7.69 16.44 5.95
N THR A 297 -7.50 17.75 5.84
CA THR A 297 -8.10 18.58 4.78
C THR A 297 -7.31 18.49 3.47
N MET A 298 -7.88 19.01 2.39
CA MET A 298 -7.16 19.18 1.12
C MET A 298 -5.86 19.98 1.30
N GLN A 299 -5.91 21.01 2.14
CA GLN A 299 -4.79 21.90 2.44
C GLN A 299 -3.74 21.22 3.33
N GLY A 300 -4.16 20.46 4.34
CA GLY A 300 -3.27 19.65 5.18
C GLY A 300 -2.49 18.62 4.37
N HIS A 301 -3.18 17.87 3.51
CA HIS A 301 -2.57 16.88 2.62
C HIS A 301 -1.56 17.54 1.66
N ALA A 302 -2.00 18.58 0.94
CA ALA A 302 -1.14 19.30 -0.01
C ALA A 302 0.05 20.01 0.66
N SER A 303 0.00 20.31 1.96
CA SER A 303 1.14 20.87 2.69
C SER A 303 2.37 19.94 2.65
N CYS A 304 2.17 18.63 2.59
CA CYS A 304 3.23 17.64 2.43
C CYS A 304 3.91 17.79 1.06
N VAL A 305 3.13 17.91 -0.03
CA VAL A 305 3.63 18.17 -1.39
C VAL A 305 4.39 19.50 -1.45
N GLN A 306 3.83 20.56 -0.86
CA GLN A 306 4.48 21.88 -0.78
C GLN A 306 5.81 21.84 0.00
N PHE A 307 5.87 21.08 1.10
CA PHE A 307 7.09 20.90 1.88
C PHE A 307 8.16 20.17 1.07
N VAL A 308 7.83 19.00 0.50
CA VAL A 308 8.76 18.19 -0.30
C VAL A 308 9.23 18.95 -1.55
N ARG A 309 8.36 19.73 -2.19
CA ARG A 309 8.72 20.59 -3.33
C ARG A 309 9.80 21.63 -2.98
N LYS A 310 9.74 22.22 -1.77
CA LYS A 310 10.71 23.22 -1.27
C LYS A 310 12.12 22.64 -1.04
N LEU A 311 12.24 21.32 -0.84
CA LEU A 311 13.54 20.65 -0.69
C LEU A 311 14.40 20.69 -1.98
N ASN A 312 13.79 21.04 -3.13
CA ASN A 312 14.46 21.19 -4.43
C ASN A 312 15.24 19.95 -4.92
N VAL A 313 14.89 18.76 -4.42
CA VAL A 313 15.36 17.47 -4.92
C VAL A 313 14.42 16.99 -6.04
N PRO A 314 14.92 16.30 -7.09
CA PRO A 314 14.07 15.71 -8.12
C PRO A 314 12.94 14.87 -7.54
N LEU A 315 11.71 15.10 -7.99
CA LEU A 315 10.49 14.63 -7.32
C LEU A 315 9.55 13.90 -8.28
N MET A 316 9.20 12.67 -7.92
CA MET A 316 8.14 11.88 -8.54
C MET A 316 6.92 11.88 -7.62
N ILE A 317 5.77 12.30 -8.13
CA ILE A 317 4.49 12.35 -7.40
C ILE A 317 3.57 11.28 -7.99
N LEU A 318 3.04 10.42 -7.13
CA LEU A 318 2.13 9.35 -7.49
C LEU A 318 0.77 9.52 -6.84
N GLY A 319 -0.24 8.81 -7.36
CA GLY A 319 -1.52 8.63 -6.68
C GLY A 319 -1.38 7.71 -5.45
N GLY A 320 -2.38 6.86 -5.26
CA GLY A 320 -2.51 5.99 -4.09
C GLY A 320 -3.95 5.61 -3.84
N GLY A 321 -4.32 5.35 -2.59
CA GLY A 321 -5.71 5.17 -2.13
C GLY A 321 -6.62 6.38 -2.36
N GLY A 322 -7.86 6.29 -1.88
CA GLY A 322 -8.87 7.34 -1.99
C GLY A 322 -10.15 6.89 -2.70
N TYR A 323 -11.24 6.82 -1.93
CA TYR A 323 -12.48 6.13 -2.28
C TYR A 323 -13.71 7.07 -2.27
N THR A 324 -13.61 8.25 -1.65
CA THR A 324 -14.47 9.41 -1.94
C THR A 324 -13.96 10.15 -3.18
N VAL A 325 -14.28 9.61 -4.36
CA VAL A 325 -13.83 10.06 -5.71
C VAL A 325 -13.77 11.59 -5.90
N LYS A 326 -14.78 12.33 -5.46
CA LYS A 326 -14.82 13.80 -5.59
C LYS A 326 -13.79 14.54 -4.71
N ASN A 327 -13.37 13.95 -3.59
CA ASN A 327 -12.33 14.51 -2.72
C ASN A 327 -10.95 14.20 -3.30
N VAL A 328 -10.73 12.98 -3.81
CA VAL A 328 -9.52 12.62 -4.57
C VAL A 328 -9.28 13.60 -5.72
N ALA A 329 -10.30 13.83 -6.55
CA ALA A 329 -10.17 14.73 -7.71
C ALA A 329 -9.86 16.19 -7.31
N ARG A 330 -10.45 16.69 -6.20
CA ARG A 330 -10.09 18.01 -5.65
C ARG A 330 -8.63 18.06 -5.23
N THR A 331 -8.20 17.10 -4.42
CA THR A 331 -6.87 17.10 -3.80
C THR A 331 -5.78 16.94 -4.84
N TRP A 332 -5.84 15.94 -5.71
CA TRP A 332 -4.84 15.74 -6.75
C TRP A 332 -4.80 16.90 -7.77
N ALA A 333 -5.93 17.58 -8.05
CA ALA A 333 -5.91 18.81 -8.84
C ALA A 333 -5.19 19.97 -8.11
N PHE A 334 -5.48 20.17 -6.82
CA PHE A 334 -4.81 21.19 -6.01
C PHE A 334 -3.31 20.90 -5.78
N GLU A 335 -2.93 19.62 -5.65
CA GLU A 335 -1.54 19.19 -5.55
C GLU A 335 -0.78 19.34 -6.88
N THR A 336 -1.48 19.19 -8.01
CA THR A 336 -0.92 19.55 -9.33
C THR A 336 -0.61 21.06 -9.37
N ALA A 337 -1.48 21.91 -8.83
CA ALA A 337 -1.19 23.35 -8.69
C ALA A 337 0.01 23.61 -7.75
N CYS A 338 0.08 22.91 -6.62
CA CYS A 338 1.20 22.99 -5.68
C CYS A 338 2.53 22.57 -6.33
N ALA A 339 2.53 21.54 -7.17
CA ALA A 339 3.71 21.11 -7.93
C ALA A 339 4.19 22.21 -8.89
N LEU A 340 3.25 22.81 -9.63
CA LEU A 340 3.49 23.92 -10.56
C LEU A 340 3.97 25.20 -9.87
N GLY A 341 3.55 25.46 -8.62
CA GLY A 341 3.75 26.76 -7.97
C GLY A 341 2.62 27.75 -8.21
N LEU A 342 1.42 27.23 -8.45
CA LEU A 342 0.20 28.00 -8.77
C LEU A 342 -0.83 27.94 -7.63
N GLU A 343 -0.48 27.37 -6.47
CA GLU A 343 -1.37 27.16 -5.32
C GLU A 343 -2.14 28.43 -4.88
N ASP A 344 -1.49 29.59 -4.91
CA ASP A 344 -2.07 30.89 -4.53
C ASP A 344 -2.96 31.53 -5.64
N THR A 345 -2.99 30.94 -6.84
CA THR A 345 -3.68 31.49 -8.02
C THR A 345 -4.94 30.73 -8.43
N ILE A 346 -5.17 29.55 -7.87
CA ILE A 346 -6.33 28.70 -8.16
C ILE A 346 -7.59 29.28 -7.51
N ASP A 347 -8.66 29.48 -8.29
CA ASP A 347 -9.96 29.89 -7.76
C ASP A 347 -10.57 28.76 -6.89
N PRO A 348 -10.93 29.02 -5.62
CA PRO A 348 -11.64 28.07 -4.78
C PRO A 348 -13.02 27.65 -5.31
N ASN A 349 -13.60 28.39 -6.27
CA ASN A 349 -14.80 28.00 -7.00
C ASN A 349 -14.40 27.09 -8.18
N LEU A 350 -15.11 25.97 -8.36
CA LEU A 350 -14.79 25.05 -9.45
C LEU A 350 -15.17 25.69 -10.80
N PRO A 351 -14.30 25.62 -11.82
CA PRO A 351 -14.67 25.93 -13.19
C PRO A 351 -15.70 24.92 -13.70
N TRP A 352 -16.37 25.23 -14.81
CA TRP A 352 -17.26 24.26 -15.46
C TRP A 352 -16.46 23.15 -16.15
N HIS A 353 -16.89 21.89 -16.02
CA HIS A 353 -16.29 20.70 -16.64
C HIS A 353 -17.32 19.55 -16.73
N GLU A 354 -17.00 18.45 -17.44
CA GLU A 354 -17.93 17.32 -17.70
C GLU A 354 -18.62 16.79 -16.43
N TYR A 355 -17.87 16.66 -15.33
CA TYR A 355 -18.33 16.08 -14.05
C TYR A 355 -18.83 17.11 -13.03
N PHE A 356 -19.11 18.36 -13.40
CA PHE A 356 -19.36 19.47 -12.46
C PHE A 356 -20.43 19.17 -11.39
N GLU A 357 -21.52 18.51 -11.78
CA GLU A 357 -22.64 18.15 -10.90
C GLU A 357 -22.21 17.28 -9.69
N TRP A 358 -21.16 16.48 -9.82
CA TRP A 358 -20.65 15.59 -8.76
C TRP A 358 -20.08 16.36 -7.55
N PHE A 359 -19.75 17.64 -7.74
CA PHE A 359 -19.15 18.51 -6.74
C PHE A 359 -20.16 19.37 -5.98
N GLY A 360 -21.45 19.22 -6.30
CA GLY A 360 -22.57 19.83 -5.59
C GLY A 360 -22.67 19.39 -4.11
N PRO A 361 -23.41 20.16 -3.28
CA PRO A 361 -24.10 21.41 -3.62
C PRO A 361 -23.19 22.65 -3.59
N ARG A 362 -21.92 22.52 -3.15
CA ARG A 362 -21.03 23.67 -2.88
C ARG A 362 -20.23 24.14 -4.09
N TYR A 363 -19.89 23.23 -5.02
CA TYR A 363 -19.09 23.54 -6.21
C TYR A 363 -17.75 24.26 -5.93
N ARG A 364 -17.11 23.91 -4.80
CA ARG A 364 -15.79 24.42 -4.39
C ARG A 364 -14.70 23.37 -4.45
N LEU A 365 -13.47 23.82 -4.69
CA LEU A 365 -12.22 23.07 -4.58
C LEU A 365 -11.77 23.05 -3.11
N GLU A 366 -12.48 22.28 -2.28
CA GLU A 366 -12.14 22.12 -0.86
C GLU A 366 -12.61 20.76 -0.33
N VAL A 367 -11.76 20.12 0.47
CA VAL A 367 -12.11 18.99 1.34
C VAL A 367 -11.94 19.50 2.76
N VAL A 368 -13.05 19.60 3.48
CA VAL A 368 -13.10 20.20 4.83
C VAL A 368 -13.05 19.12 5.89
N ALA A 369 -12.43 19.43 7.03
CA ALA A 369 -12.44 18.58 8.20
C ALA A 369 -13.88 18.35 8.69
N ASN A 370 -14.11 17.19 9.28
CA ASN A 370 -15.33 16.83 9.98
C ASN A 370 -15.13 16.95 11.51
N ASN A 371 -16.17 16.64 12.30
CA ASN A 371 -16.16 16.76 13.75
C ASN A 371 -15.64 15.51 14.50
N MET A 372 -14.82 14.68 13.86
CA MET A 372 -14.13 13.54 14.49
C MET A 372 -13.09 14.04 15.50
N GLU A 373 -12.99 13.32 16.61
CA GLU A 373 -12.02 13.59 17.67
C GLU A 373 -10.64 13.01 17.29
N ASP A 374 -9.58 13.80 17.42
CA ASP A 374 -8.21 13.35 17.17
C ASP A 374 -7.68 12.54 18.36
N LEU A 375 -7.67 11.21 18.22
CA LEU A 375 -7.23 10.29 19.28
C LEU A 375 -5.72 10.43 19.55
N ASN A 376 -4.94 10.94 18.60
CA ASN A 376 -3.49 11.10 18.74
C ASN A 376 -3.15 12.21 19.75
N VAL A 377 -3.91 13.31 19.70
CA VAL A 377 -3.81 14.43 20.65
C VAL A 377 -4.38 14.01 22.01
N LYS A 378 -5.58 13.39 22.01
CA LYS A 378 -6.27 12.95 23.23
C LYS A 378 -5.42 12.03 24.10
N GLU A 379 -4.77 11.05 23.49
CA GLU A 379 -3.94 10.05 24.17
C GLU A 379 -2.46 10.43 24.27
N LYS A 380 -2.09 11.64 23.81
CA LYS A 380 -0.72 12.18 23.80
C LYS A 380 0.29 11.20 23.17
N SER A 381 -0.08 10.59 22.04
CA SER A 381 0.80 9.66 21.31
C SER A 381 1.70 10.36 20.30
N LEU A 382 1.31 11.53 19.78
CA LEU A 382 2.07 12.28 18.76
C LEU A 382 3.53 12.52 19.16
N ASP A 383 3.76 13.11 20.35
CA ASP A 383 5.11 13.44 20.80
C ASP A 383 5.97 12.19 20.96
N LYS A 384 5.40 11.10 21.51
CA LYS A 384 6.09 9.81 21.68
C LYS A 384 6.50 9.21 20.33
N VAL A 385 5.58 9.19 19.36
CA VAL A 385 5.84 8.65 18.02
C VAL A 385 6.88 9.50 17.29
N ARG A 386 6.79 10.84 17.37
CA ARG A 386 7.75 11.78 16.79
C ARG A 386 9.15 11.63 17.41
N GLU A 387 9.26 11.63 18.73
CA GLU A 387 10.53 11.47 19.46
C GLU A 387 11.17 10.11 19.19
N ALA A 388 10.39 9.03 19.13
CA ALA A 388 10.89 7.72 18.76
C ALA A 388 11.43 7.71 17.33
N ALA A 389 10.69 8.24 16.34
CA ALA A 389 11.17 8.33 14.95
C ALA A 389 12.46 9.18 14.84
N LEU A 390 12.50 10.35 15.47
CA LEU A 390 13.69 11.22 15.47
C LEU A 390 14.90 10.58 16.16
N ARG A 391 14.70 9.87 17.28
CA ARG A 391 15.75 9.09 17.96
C ARG A 391 16.27 7.96 17.06
N GLN A 392 15.37 7.20 16.45
CA GLN A 392 15.72 6.10 15.55
C GLN A 392 16.52 6.59 14.32
N LEU A 393 16.19 7.76 13.79
CA LEU A 393 16.97 8.42 12.72
C LEU A 393 18.32 8.95 13.24
N GLY A 394 18.42 9.36 14.50
CA GLY A 394 19.67 9.75 15.15
C GLY A 394 20.65 8.60 15.42
N GLU A 395 20.19 7.34 15.40
CA GLU A 395 21.04 6.14 15.52
C GLU A 395 21.79 5.81 14.22
N LEU A 396 21.33 6.32 13.08
CA LEU A 396 22.01 6.16 11.79
C LEU A 396 23.29 6.99 11.74
N LYS A 397 24.35 6.41 11.17
CA LYS A 397 25.55 7.17 10.82
C LYS A 397 25.21 8.10 9.64
N PRO A 398 25.56 9.41 9.70
CA PRO A 398 25.47 10.30 8.55
C PRO A 398 26.17 9.67 7.35
N ALA A 399 25.53 9.72 6.17
CA ALA A 399 25.91 8.92 5.01
C ALA A 399 27.43 8.96 4.72
N PRO A 400 28.19 7.85 4.93
CA PRO A 400 29.57 7.79 4.47
C PRO A 400 29.60 7.91 2.95
N SER A 401 30.69 8.45 2.41
CA SER A 401 30.86 8.69 0.97
C SER A 401 30.56 7.42 0.17
N VAL A 402 29.38 7.37 -0.47
CA VAL A 402 29.01 6.24 -1.32
C VAL A 402 29.97 6.24 -2.51
N GLY A 403 30.88 5.27 -2.54
CA GLY A 403 31.70 5.03 -3.72
C GLY A 403 30.77 4.77 -4.91
N MET A 404 31.04 5.42 -6.05
CA MET A 404 30.35 5.11 -7.29
C MET A 404 30.63 3.64 -7.65
N HIS A 405 29.68 2.76 -7.33
CA HIS A 405 29.60 1.46 -7.97
C HIS A 405 29.05 1.67 -9.37
N ASP A 406 29.92 1.47 -10.35
CA ASP A 406 29.55 1.47 -11.76
C ASP A 406 28.57 0.30 -11.97
N VAL A 407 27.28 0.61 -12.12
CA VAL A 407 26.25 -0.39 -12.42
C VAL A 407 26.41 -0.74 -13.89
N PRO A 408 26.80 -1.97 -14.25
CA PRO A 408 27.06 -2.30 -15.64
C PRO A 408 25.83 -2.00 -16.49
N SER A 409 26.00 -1.16 -17.52
CA SER A 409 24.93 -0.86 -18.49
C SER A 409 24.59 -2.03 -19.42
N GLU A 410 25.29 -3.14 -19.25
CA GLU A 410 25.19 -4.38 -20.00
C GLU A 410 24.26 -5.38 -19.27
N THR A 411 23.70 -6.34 -20.00
CA THR A 411 22.92 -7.41 -19.35
C THR A 411 23.83 -8.28 -18.46
N VAL A 412 23.26 -8.98 -17.48
CA VAL A 412 24.05 -9.91 -16.63
C VAL A 412 24.76 -10.96 -17.49
N GLY A 413 24.17 -11.37 -18.62
CA GLY A 413 24.81 -12.27 -19.59
C GLY A 413 26.03 -11.65 -20.26
N ASP A 414 25.93 -10.41 -20.74
CA ASP A 414 27.03 -9.69 -21.38
C ASP A 414 28.17 -9.39 -20.39
N HIS A 415 27.85 -8.92 -19.18
CA HIS A 415 28.83 -8.60 -18.14
C HIS A 415 29.60 -9.84 -17.64
N LEU A 416 28.96 -11.01 -17.64
CA LEU A 416 29.61 -12.30 -17.35
C LEU A 416 30.31 -12.92 -18.58
N GLY A 417 30.32 -12.25 -19.72
CA GLY A 417 31.03 -12.69 -20.93
C GLY A 417 30.33 -13.76 -21.76
N PHE A 418 29.02 -14.00 -21.56
CA PHE A 418 28.25 -14.98 -22.33
C PHE A 418 27.90 -14.56 -23.76
N ARG A 419 28.44 -13.43 -24.25
CA ARG A 419 28.23 -12.99 -25.62
C ARG A 419 28.86 -13.99 -26.61
N HIS A 420 28.00 -14.74 -27.30
CA HIS A 420 28.35 -15.77 -28.27
C HIS A 420 29.53 -15.40 -29.18
N LYS A 421 30.67 -16.07 -28.98
CA LYS A 421 31.54 -16.46 -30.09
C LYS A 421 30.95 -17.72 -30.72
N GLU A 422 30.51 -17.57 -31.96
CA GLU A 422 30.23 -18.61 -32.97
C GLU A 422 29.64 -19.95 -32.46
N SER A 423 28.34 -20.11 -32.72
CA SER A 423 27.66 -21.38 -33.01
C SER A 423 28.44 -22.67 -32.73
N LYS A 424 28.47 -23.10 -31.46
CA LYS A 424 28.56 -24.53 -31.14
C LYS A 424 27.14 -25.09 -31.13
N LYS A 425 27.00 -26.28 -31.71
CA LYS A 425 25.72 -26.98 -31.85
C LYS A 425 25.04 -27.08 -30.48
N ILE A 426 23.74 -26.83 -30.44
CA ILE A 426 22.89 -27.21 -29.32
C ILE A 426 23.16 -28.69 -29.05
N ASP A 427 23.39 -29.05 -27.79
CA ASP A 427 23.78 -30.41 -27.45
C ASP A 427 22.60 -31.34 -27.77
N ASP A 428 22.86 -32.51 -28.35
CA ASP A 428 21.82 -33.46 -28.78
C ASP A 428 20.97 -33.95 -27.58
N LEU A 429 21.48 -33.74 -26.36
CA LEU A 429 20.79 -33.95 -25.09
C LEU A 429 19.74 -32.87 -24.78
N ASP A 430 20.00 -31.59 -25.07
CA ASP A 430 19.09 -30.48 -24.80
C ASP A 430 17.90 -30.48 -25.77
N GLU A 431 18.13 -30.82 -27.05
CA GLU A 431 17.04 -31.01 -28.01
C GLU A 431 16.14 -32.18 -27.61
N ARG A 432 16.73 -33.31 -27.14
CA ARG A 432 15.97 -34.45 -26.61
C ARG A 432 15.21 -34.10 -25.33
N LEU A 433 15.80 -33.31 -24.41
CA LEU A 433 15.12 -32.84 -23.20
C LEU A 433 13.97 -31.89 -23.53
N ALA A 434 14.14 -30.96 -24.46
CA ALA A 434 13.08 -30.05 -24.90
C ALA A 434 11.95 -30.79 -25.64
N GLN A 435 12.27 -31.78 -26.47
CA GLN A 435 11.29 -32.65 -27.11
C GLN A 435 10.56 -33.53 -26.09
N HIS A 436 11.27 -34.08 -25.10
CA HIS A 436 10.67 -34.91 -24.05
C HIS A 436 9.78 -34.10 -23.10
N MET A 437 10.17 -32.88 -22.73
CA MET A 437 9.30 -31.97 -21.97
C MET A 437 8.06 -31.57 -22.76
N ARG A 438 8.18 -31.22 -24.05
CA ARG A 438 7.00 -30.97 -24.91
C ARG A 438 6.10 -32.20 -25.04
N TYR A 439 6.68 -33.39 -25.13
CA TYR A 439 5.92 -34.64 -25.15
C TYR A 439 5.16 -34.89 -23.84
N ILE A 440 5.78 -34.68 -22.67
CA ILE A 440 5.14 -34.80 -21.36
C ILE A 440 4.02 -33.76 -21.19
N TYR A 441 4.26 -32.50 -21.57
CA TYR A 441 3.23 -31.44 -21.50
C TYR A 441 2.05 -31.73 -22.43
N ASN A 442 2.28 -32.16 -23.68
CA ASN A 442 1.20 -32.55 -24.59
C ASN A 442 0.45 -33.79 -24.08
N LEU A 443 1.12 -34.71 -23.35
CA LEU A 443 0.46 -35.84 -22.71
C LEU A 443 -0.47 -35.41 -21.58
N GLN A 444 -0.04 -34.46 -20.74
CA GLN A 444 -0.92 -33.85 -19.73
C GLN A 444 -2.13 -33.18 -20.39
N ASP A 445 -1.91 -32.36 -21.41
CA ASP A 445 -2.97 -31.65 -22.14
C ASP A 445 -3.98 -32.63 -22.80
N SER A 446 -3.48 -33.74 -23.35
CA SER A 446 -4.30 -34.84 -23.90
C SER A 446 -5.09 -35.62 -22.84
N SER A 447 -4.55 -35.74 -21.62
CA SER A 447 -5.23 -36.43 -20.52
C SER A 447 -6.36 -35.61 -19.88
N THR A 448 -6.33 -34.29 -20.02
CA THR A 448 -7.43 -33.38 -19.64
C THR A 448 -8.50 -33.22 -20.72
N SER A 449 -8.28 -33.72 -21.94
CA SER A 449 -9.20 -33.59 -23.07
C SER A 449 -9.85 -34.92 -23.52
N SER A 450 -9.70 -36.00 -22.74
CA SER A 450 -10.21 -37.34 -23.07
C SER A 450 -11.27 -37.92 -22.12
N GLU A 451 -11.95 -37.10 -21.31
CA GLU A 451 -13.10 -37.54 -20.47
C GLU A 451 -14.44 -36.88 -20.90
N SER A 452 -14.57 -36.43 -22.14
CA SER A 452 -15.84 -35.98 -22.71
C SER A 452 -16.02 -36.41 -24.17
N GLU A 453 -16.44 -37.65 -24.40
CA GLU A 453 -17.47 -38.04 -25.39
C GLU A 453 -17.68 -39.58 -25.42
N LEU A 454 -18.86 -39.99 -25.94
CA LEU A 454 -19.46 -41.34 -26.10
C LEU A 454 -20.63 -41.68 -25.15
N ASP A 455 -21.83 -41.32 -25.63
CA ASP A 455 -22.95 -42.24 -25.98
C ASP A 455 -23.65 -43.10 -24.88
N SER A 456 -24.96 -43.38 -24.92
CA SER A 456 -26.08 -43.00 -25.82
C SER A 456 -27.43 -43.31 -25.12
N ASP A 457 -28.52 -42.74 -25.63
CA ASP A 457 -29.95 -42.84 -25.22
C ASP A 457 -30.49 -44.21 -24.71
N SER A 458 -31.39 -44.16 -23.71
CA SER A 458 -32.62 -45.00 -23.69
C SER A 458 -33.74 -44.50 -22.75
N ASP A 459 -34.75 -43.89 -23.35
CA ASP A 459 -36.22 -43.96 -23.11
C ASP A 459 -36.91 -44.29 -21.74
N GLN A 460 -38.02 -43.56 -21.55
CA GLN A 460 -39.27 -43.90 -20.83
C GLN A 460 -39.48 -43.67 -19.32
N SER A 461 -40.77 -43.56 -18.98
CA SER A 461 -41.35 -42.84 -17.85
C SER A 461 -41.65 -43.73 -16.62
N THR A 462 -41.79 -43.12 -15.44
CA THR A 462 -43.04 -43.13 -14.62
C THR A 462 -42.90 -42.40 -13.28
N SER A 463 -44.04 -42.09 -12.66
CA SER A 463 -44.17 -41.40 -11.37
C SER A 463 -44.07 -42.36 -10.17
N SER A 464 -43.35 -41.98 -9.11
CA SER A 464 -43.98 -41.63 -7.79
C SER A 464 -43.08 -41.78 -6.53
N ARG A 465 -43.31 -40.85 -5.58
CA ARG A 465 -43.19 -40.98 -4.09
C ARG A 465 -41.83 -41.26 -3.42
N LEU A 466 -41.33 -40.19 -2.77
CA LEU A 466 -41.03 -40.10 -1.33
C LEU A 466 -40.51 -41.35 -0.58
N VAL A 467 -39.24 -41.31 -0.14
CA VAL A 467 -38.87 -41.64 1.26
C VAL A 467 -37.74 -40.71 1.73
N SER A 468 -37.91 -40.10 2.91
CA SER A 468 -36.87 -39.36 3.63
C SER A 468 -35.79 -40.29 4.17
N ARG A 469 -34.51 -39.95 4.00
CA ARG A 469 -33.46 -40.37 4.94
C ARG A 469 -32.38 -39.30 5.10
N SER A 470 -32.41 -38.68 6.27
CA SER A 470 -31.36 -37.81 6.78
C SER A 470 -30.04 -38.56 6.94
N SER A 471 -28.94 -37.94 6.51
CA SER A 471 -27.62 -38.22 7.06
C SER A 471 -26.94 -36.89 7.39
N GLN A 472 -26.93 -36.55 8.68
CA GLN A 472 -26.11 -35.45 9.18
C GLN A 472 -24.64 -35.85 9.02
N ARG A 473 -23.93 -35.24 8.07
CA ARG A 473 -22.47 -35.11 8.17
C ARG A 473 -22.16 -33.74 8.73
N GLN A 474 -21.69 -33.73 9.99
CA GLN A 474 -21.23 -32.52 10.66
C GLN A 474 -20.09 -31.89 9.84
N ARG A 475 -20.31 -30.67 9.35
CA ARG A 475 -19.21 -29.82 8.86
C ARG A 475 -18.39 -29.41 10.09
N ALA A 476 -17.21 -30.00 10.23
CA ALA A 476 -16.20 -29.48 11.16
C ALA A 476 -15.77 -28.09 10.66
N ARG A 477 -16.10 -27.04 11.43
CA ARG A 477 -15.54 -25.70 11.24
C ARG A 477 -14.09 -25.71 11.72
N ASN A 478 -13.14 -25.90 10.82
CA ASN A 478 -11.75 -25.55 11.09
C ASN A 478 -11.60 -24.03 10.94
N GLY A 479 -11.36 -23.33 12.05
CA GLY A 479 -10.94 -21.93 12.02
C GLY A 479 -9.61 -21.78 11.29
N ARG A 480 -9.42 -20.67 10.57
CA ARG A 480 -8.17 -20.38 9.88
C ARG A 480 -7.08 -20.02 10.90
N LYS A 481 -6.12 -20.92 11.05
CA LYS A 481 -4.94 -20.76 11.91
C LYS A 481 -3.75 -20.21 11.13
N ARG A 482 -3.17 -19.10 11.59
CA ARG A 482 -1.93 -18.50 11.05
C ARG A 482 -0.79 -18.61 12.07
N MET A 483 0.42 -18.88 11.59
CA MET A 483 1.63 -18.94 12.42
C MET A 483 2.35 -17.58 12.43
N SER A 484 2.66 -17.06 13.61
CA SER A 484 3.51 -15.89 13.80
C SER A 484 4.97 -16.24 13.48
N ILE A 485 5.61 -15.49 12.59
CA ILE A 485 7.02 -15.65 12.23
C ILE A 485 7.95 -15.13 13.35
N ALA A 486 7.47 -14.22 14.21
CA ALA A 486 8.24 -13.69 15.33
C ALA A 486 8.31 -14.65 16.53
N THR A 487 7.30 -15.52 16.72
CA THR A 487 7.17 -16.37 17.91
C THR A 487 6.97 -17.86 17.61
N ASN A 488 6.84 -18.27 16.35
CA ASN A 488 6.45 -19.62 15.91
C ASN A 488 5.14 -20.16 16.54
N GLN A 489 4.31 -19.28 17.10
CA GLN A 489 3.03 -19.64 17.70
C GLN A 489 1.87 -19.49 16.72
N ILE A 490 0.83 -20.30 16.88
CA ILE A 490 -0.30 -20.40 15.95
C ILE A 490 -1.53 -19.73 16.57
N PHE A 491 -2.10 -18.76 15.86
CA PHE A 491 -3.25 -17.96 16.27
C PHE A 491 -4.46 -18.20 15.35
N ASP A 492 -5.66 -18.18 15.92
CA ASP A 492 -6.92 -18.23 15.16
C ASP A 492 -7.30 -16.83 14.65
N VAL A 493 -7.65 -16.72 13.36
CA VAL A 493 -8.05 -15.46 12.72
C VAL A 493 -9.58 -15.35 12.68
N ALA A 494 -10.12 -14.20 13.10
CA ALA A 494 -11.56 -13.94 13.06
C ALA A 494 -12.08 -13.70 11.63
N GLU A 495 -13.27 -14.20 11.34
CA GLU A 495 -13.91 -14.13 10.01
C GLU A 495 -14.89 -12.95 9.96
N TYR A 496 -14.79 -12.09 8.93
CA TYR A 496 -15.67 -10.93 8.77
C TYR A 496 -17.02 -11.35 8.18
N LEU A 497 -18.13 -11.07 8.88
CA LEU A 497 -19.48 -11.38 8.42
C LEU A 497 -20.17 -10.13 7.85
N PRO A 498 -20.65 -10.13 6.59
CA PRO A 498 -21.34 -8.98 6.02
C PRO A 498 -22.74 -8.80 6.61
N ALA A 499 -23.06 -7.56 6.99
CA ALA A 499 -24.36 -7.22 7.58
C ALA A 499 -25.52 -7.31 6.56
N SER A 500 -26.53 -8.12 6.89
CA SER A 500 -27.74 -8.26 6.06
C SER A 500 -28.68 -7.05 6.19
N LYS A 501 -29.32 -6.66 5.08
CA LYS A 501 -30.25 -5.53 5.01
C LYS A 501 -31.54 -5.81 5.80
N ALA A 502 -31.74 -5.16 6.96
CA ALA A 502 -33.08 -4.95 7.53
C ALA A 502 -33.18 -3.73 8.48
N SER A 503 -33.88 -2.69 8.02
CA SER A 503 -34.77 -1.80 8.81
C SER A 503 -34.27 -1.04 10.06
N ARG A 504 -34.24 0.30 9.90
CA ARG A 504 -34.61 1.39 10.85
C ARG A 504 -33.66 1.79 11.99
N ARG A 505 -33.25 3.07 11.92
CA ARG A 505 -32.65 3.87 13.00
C ARG A 505 -33.58 3.99 14.22
N ARG A 506 -33.01 4.02 15.43
CA ARG A 506 -33.46 4.84 16.57
C ARG A 506 -32.25 5.23 17.44
N PHE A 507 -32.30 6.41 18.03
CA PHE A 507 -31.23 7.03 18.83
C PHE A 507 -31.47 6.79 20.34
N PHE A 508 -30.38 6.83 21.13
CA PHE A 508 -30.30 6.88 22.61
C PHE A 508 -31.00 5.76 23.43
N ALA A 509 -30.21 4.86 24.02
CA ALA A 509 -30.19 4.53 25.46
C ALA A 509 -29.17 3.39 25.73
N SER A 510 -28.52 3.41 26.89
CA SER A 510 -27.55 2.42 27.36
C SER A 510 -28.19 1.28 28.15
N GLU A 511 -27.63 0.06 28.07
CA GLU A 511 -27.42 -0.88 29.20
C GLU A 511 -26.86 -2.22 28.66
N GLY A 512 -25.94 -2.89 29.38
CA GLY A 512 -25.61 -4.29 29.07
C GLY A 512 -24.23 -4.83 29.45
N ALA A 513 -23.18 -4.02 29.56
CA ALA A 513 -21.83 -4.49 29.87
C ALA A 513 -21.12 -3.57 30.88
N ARG A 514 -20.57 -4.14 31.95
CA ARG A 514 -19.72 -3.44 32.92
C ARG A 514 -18.44 -4.24 33.18
N TRP A 515 -17.33 -3.54 33.37
CA TRP A 515 -16.07 -4.13 33.78
C TRP A 515 -16.07 -4.42 35.28
N ASP A 516 -15.60 -5.60 35.67
CA ASP A 516 -15.42 -6.02 37.06
C ASP A 516 -13.93 -6.10 37.39
N GLU A 517 -13.47 -5.27 38.34
CA GLU A 517 -12.05 -5.17 38.71
C GLU A 517 -11.56 -6.32 39.60
N GLN A 518 -12.43 -6.95 40.39
CA GLN A 518 -12.06 -8.12 41.21
C GLN A 518 -11.89 -9.37 40.35
N LEU A 519 -12.71 -9.53 39.31
CA LEU A 519 -12.67 -10.67 38.39
C LEU A 519 -11.86 -10.42 37.10
N ARG A 520 -11.34 -9.19 36.90
CA ARG A 520 -10.59 -8.74 35.71
C ARG A 520 -11.25 -9.14 34.38
N ARG A 521 -12.57 -8.98 34.27
CA ARG A 521 -13.34 -9.33 33.06
C ARG A 521 -14.60 -8.48 32.88
N VAL A 522 -15.11 -8.44 31.65
CA VAL A 522 -16.43 -7.87 31.34
C VAL A 522 -17.53 -8.82 31.82
N VAL A 523 -18.52 -8.29 32.54
CA VAL A 523 -19.73 -9.02 32.92
C VAL A 523 -20.92 -8.44 32.16
N VAL A 524 -21.71 -9.33 31.56
CA VAL A 524 -22.93 -9.01 30.79
C VAL A 524 -24.12 -9.61 31.51
N ALA A 525 -25.05 -8.77 31.96
CA ALA A 525 -26.26 -9.25 32.62
C ALA A 525 -27.25 -9.81 31.60
N ARG A 526 -27.59 -11.10 31.72
CA ARG A 526 -28.71 -11.72 31.01
C ARG A 526 -29.53 -12.56 32.00
N ASN A 527 -30.74 -12.10 32.28
CA ASN A 527 -31.87 -12.83 32.86
C ASN A 527 -31.53 -13.88 33.94
N GLY A 528 -30.98 -13.44 35.06
CA GLY A 528 -31.40 -13.96 36.37
C GLY A 528 -31.03 -15.39 36.77
N GLU A 529 -30.01 -16.02 36.19
CA GLU A 529 -29.43 -17.28 36.70
C GLU A 529 -27.91 -17.32 36.47
N LEU A 530 -27.16 -17.88 37.43
CA LEU A 530 -25.69 -17.95 37.42
C LEU A 530 -25.23 -19.40 37.22
N GLU A 531 -24.80 -19.76 36.01
CA GLU A 531 -24.04 -21.00 35.76
C GLU A 531 -22.58 -20.68 35.39
N GLY A 532 -21.64 -21.28 36.12
CA GLY A 532 -20.21 -21.17 35.87
C GLY A 532 -19.69 -22.40 35.13
N ILE A 533 -19.13 -22.22 33.92
CA ILE A 533 -18.45 -23.28 33.18
C ILE A 533 -16.94 -23.20 33.45
N ALA A 534 -16.40 -24.20 34.14
CA ALA A 534 -14.96 -24.35 34.36
C ALA A 534 -14.28 -25.10 33.21
N VAL A 535 -13.13 -24.61 32.75
CA VAL A 535 -12.30 -25.30 31.74
C VAL A 535 -11.15 -26.03 32.46
N ASN A 536 -11.23 -27.36 32.49
CA ASN A 536 -10.16 -28.21 33.02
C ASN A 536 -8.97 -28.28 32.05
N GLY A 537 -7.79 -27.83 32.49
CA GLY A 537 -6.50 -28.05 31.83
C GLY A 537 -5.49 -28.61 32.82
N LYS A 538 -5.10 -29.88 32.67
CA LYS A 538 -4.18 -30.57 33.59
C LYS A 538 -2.77 -30.00 33.51
N PHE A 539 -2.21 -29.57 34.63
CA PHE A 539 -0.76 -29.50 34.84
C PHE A 539 -0.33 -30.59 35.82
N SER A 540 0.76 -31.29 35.51
CA SER A 540 1.26 -32.41 36.30
C SER A 540 2.58 -32.07 37.00
N GLY A 541 2.53 -32.04 38.34
CA GLY A 541 3.54 -32.65 39.22
C GLY A 541 4.89 -31.96 39.41
N LEU A 542 5.13 -31.57 40.68
CA LEU A 542 6.36 -31.31 41.46
C LEU A 542 6.09 -30.03 42.28
N GLY A 543 5.61 -30.08 43.54
CA GLY A 543 6.26 -30.64 44.74
C GLY A 543 7.14 -29.55 45.38
N LEU A 544 7.09 -29.18 46.66
CA LEU A 544 6.47 -29.72 47.89
C LEU A 544 6.35 -28.57 48.92
N ASN A 545 5.36 -28.63 49.84
CA ASN A 545 5.38 -28.10 51.23
C ASN A 545 5.64 -26.57 51.45
N ASP A 546 5.34 -25.86 52.53
CA ASP A 546 4.43 -25.87 53.71
C ASP A 546 4.42 -24.38 54.21
N GLU A 547 3.52 -23.79 55.02
CA GLU A 547 2.36 -24.23 55.81
C GLU A 547 1.39 -23.01 56.07
N ASN A 548 0.41 -23.18 56.97
CA ASN A 548 -0.30 -22.21 57.88
C ASN A 548 0.02 -20.69 57.82
N GLY A 549 -0.94 -19.75 57.97
CA GLY A 549 -2.38 -19.83 58.30
C GLY A 549 -2.81 -18.77 59.34
N ILE A 550 -4.08 -18.29 59.28
CA ILE A 550 -4.81 -17.50 60.31
C ILE A 550 -4.34 -16.01 60.38
N GLU A 551 -5.14 -15.02 59.93
CA GLU A 551 -6.25 -14.32 60.64
C GLU A 551 -5.74 -13.48 61.84
N GLU A 552 -6.21 -12.26 62.15
CA GLU A 552 -7.44 -11.56 61.77
C GLU A 552 -7.27 -10.01 61.86
N THR A 553 -8.26 -9.32 61.28
CA THR A 553 -8.78 -7.94 61.50
C THR A 553 -8.76 -7.43 62.95
N ALA A 554 -8.98 -6.14 63.31
CA ALA A 554 -9.07 -4.81 62.67
C ALA A 554 -8.85 -3.77 63.82
N GLU A 555 -8.58 -2.49 63.60
CA GLU A 555 -9.52 -1.33 63.68
C GLU A 555 -8.61 -0.08 63.76
N GLU A 556 -8.76 0.91 62.88
CA GLU A 556 -9.39 2.23 63.10
C GLU A 556 -8.48 3.31 63.74
N GLU A 557 -8.44 4.48 63.07
CA GLU A 557 -8.11 5.83 63.57
C GLU A 557 -6.68 6.06 64.16
N GLU A 558 -6.07 7.26 64.15
CA GLU A 558 -6.55 8.61 63.81
C GLU A 558 -5.40 9.51 63.26
N ILE A 559 -5.81 10.65 62.73
CA ILE A 559 -5.08 11.83 62.20
C ILE A 559 -3.84 12.29 63.00
N MET A 560 -2.80 12.79 62.30
CA MET A 560 -2.00 13.91 62.83
C MET A 560 -1.24 14.70 61.73
N ASP A 561 -1.50 16.01 61.64
CA ASP A 561 -0.77 16.98 60.82
C ASP A 561 0.58 17.37 61.46
N VAL A 562 1.57 17.75 60.64
CA VAL A 562 2.65 18.68 61.01
C VAL A 562 3.03 19.52 59.79
N GLU A 563 2.92 20.84 59.91
CA GLU A 563 3.38 21.84 58.94
C GLU A 563 4.88 22.18 59.14
N ASP A 564 5.48 22.75 58.07
CA ASP A 564 6.56 23.73 58.01
C ASP A 564 7.78 23.69 58.95
N ASP A 565 8.96 23.86 58.34
CA ASP A 565 9.98 24.80 58.81
C ASP A 565 10.77 25.33 57.59
N GLU A 566 10.64 26.63 57.30
CA GLU A 566 11.65 27.38 56.52
C GLU A 566 12.84 27.69 57.44
N ASP A 567 14.07 27.62 56.94
CA ASP A 567 15.09 28.55 57.43
C ASP A 567 16.14 28.88 56.37
N ASP A 568 16.56 30.14 56.38
CA ASP A 568 17.33 30.82 55.33
C ASP A 568 18.84 30.83 55.65
N LEU A 569 19.63 31.57 54.86
CA LEU A 569 21.04 32.01 55.11
C LEU A 569 22.18 31.09 54.63
N ARG A 570 22.62 31.30 53.37
CA ARG A 570 23.83 32.12 53.06
C ARG A 570 24.15 32.29 51.57
#